data_AF-A0A379YTG0-F1
#
_entry.id   AF-A0A379YTG0-F1
#
_cell.length_a   1.000
_cell.length_b   1.000
_cell.length_c   1.000
_cell.angle_alpha   90.00
_cell.angle_beta   90.00
_cell.angle_gamma   90.00
#
_symmetry.space_group_name_H-M   'P 1'
#
loop_
_entity.id
_entity.type
_entity.pdbx_description
1 polymer ?
#
loop_
_entity_poly.entity_id
_entity_poly.type
_entity_poly.pdbx_seq_one_letter_code
_entity_poly.pdbx_strand_id
1 'polypeptide(L)' 'MLDHKTIEQTIVHLAKENGVNLDRKDMLELRTRVAMTLAAKERHRQRMSAPTYQWKKRAPHR' A
#
# COMPACT_ATOMS: atom_id res chain seq x y z
N MET A 1 -10.20 -2.77 3.06
CA MET A 1 -8.82 -3.24 2.79
C MET A 1 -8.40 -4.07 4.00
N LEU A 2 -7.62 -5.14 3.80
CA LEU A 2 -6.98 -5.82 4.93
C LEU A 2 -6.11 -4.79 5.68
N ASP A 3 -6.14 -4.85 7.01
CA ASP A 3 -5.34 -3.94 7.81
C ASP A 3 -3.84 -4.28 7.66
N HIS A 4 -3.01 -3.24 7.62
CA HIS A 4 -1.56 -3.37 7.49
C HIS A 4 -1.00 -4.29 8.58
N LYS A 5 -1.48 -4.13 9.82
CA LYS A 5 -1.06 -4.90 10.98
C LYS A 5 -1.36 -6.39 10.83
N THR A 6 -2.53 -6.73 10.27
CA THR A 6 -2.89 -8.13 10.00
C THR A 6 -1.93 -8.75 8.99
N ILE A 7 -1.60 -8.04 7.91
CA ILE A 7 -0.66 -8.53 6.90
C ILE A 7 0.74 -8.73 7.50
N GLU A 8 1.22 -7.75 8.28
CA GLU A 8 2.52 -7.86 8.95
C GLU A 8 2.58 -9.05 9.91
N GLN A 9 1.56 -9.22 10.75
CA GLN A 9 1.48 -10.34 11.70
C GLN A 9 1.45 -11.69 11.00
N THR A 10 0.71 -11.82 9.90
CA THR A 10 0.67 -13.07 9.11
C THR A 10 2.04 -13.39 8.50
N ILE A 11 2.75 -12.40 7.95
CA ILE A 11 4.08 -12.61 7.39
C ILE A 11 5.08 -13.00 8.48
N VAL A 12 5.02 -12.36 9.66
CA VAL A 12 5.86 -12.71 10.81
C VAL A 12 5.55 -14.12 11.32
N HIS A 13 4.28 -14.52 11.36
CA HIS A 13 3.88 -15.88 11.74
C HIS A 13 4.46 -16.92 10.77
N LEU A 14 4.28 -16.69 9.47
CA LEU A 14 4.84 -17.55 8.43
C LEU A 14 6.36 -17.64 8.51
N ALA A 15 7.05 -16.52 8.74
CA ALA A 15 8.50 -16.52 8.91
C ALA A 15 8.94 -17.40 10.09
N LYS A 16 8.23 -17.32 11.23
CA LYS A 16 8.49 -18.17 12.40
C LYS A 16 8.26 -19.65 12.12
N GLU A 17 7.17 -20.00 11.44
CA GLU A 17 6.90 -21.40 11.05
C GLU A 17 7.97 -21.96 10.11
N ASN A 18 8.54 -21.11 9.26
CA ASN A 18 9.64 -21.48 8.38
C ASN A 18 11.03 -21.45 9.07
N GLY A 19 11.08 -21.19 10.39
CA GLY A 19 12.34 -21.10 11.14
C GLY A 19 13.19 -19.86 10.79
N VAL A 20 12.63 -18.88 10.10
CA VAL A 20 13.32 -17.63 9.75
C VAL A 20 13.20 -16.66 10.91
N ASN A 21 14.35 -16.23 11.44
CA ASN A 21 14.40 -15.16 12.43
C ASN A 21 14.47 -13.81 11.72
N LEU A 22 13.48 -12.95 11.96
CA LEU A 22 13.42 -11.60 11.40
C LEU A 22 14.14 -10.63 12.34
N ASP A 23 15.21 -10.01 11.87
CA ASP A 23 15.89 -8.94 12.60
C ASP A 23 15.10 -7.62 12.50
N ARG A 24 15.49 -6.60 13.28
CA ARG A 24 14.92 -5.26 13.25
C ARG A 24 14.93 -4.64 11.85
N LYS A 25 16.00 -4.88 11.07
CA LYS A 25 16.09 -4.41 9.69
C LYS A 25 15.02 -5.07 8.82
N ASP A 26 14.84 -6.38 8.93
CA ASP A 26 13.84 -7.13 8.17
C ASP A 26 12.43 -6.66 8.53
N MET A 27 12.18 -6.38 9.81
CA MET A 27 10.90 -5.83 10.27
C MET A 27 10.62 -4.44 9.68
N LEU A 28 11.64 -3.56 9.56
CA LEU A 28 11.49 -2.26 8.92
C LEU A 28 11.23 -2.39 7.42
N GLU A 29 11.95 -3.29 6.76
CA GLU A 29 11.79 -3.55 5.33
C GLU A 29 10.40 -4.13 5.02
N LEU A 30 9.93 -5.07 5.84
CA LEU A 30 8.61 -5.67 5.76
C LEU A 30 7.51 -4.59 5.86
N ARG A 31 7.56 -3.74 6.89
CA ARG A 31 6.59 -2.62 7.06
C ARG A 31 6.58 -1.69 5.85
N THR A 32 7.76 -1.31 5.38
CA THR A 32 7.91 -0.42 4.23
C THR A 32 7.29 -1.04 2.97
N ARG A 33 7.59 -2.32 2.69
CA ARG A 33 7.06 -3.04 1.53
C ARG A 33 5.54 -3.21 1.60
N VAL A 34 5.01 -3.58 2.77
CA VAL A 34 3.56 -3.71 2.99
C VAL A 34 2.87 -2.36 2.74
N ALA A 35 3.38 -1.28 3.33
CA ALA A 35 2.82 0.06 3.15
C ALA A 35 2.86 0.51 1.68
N MET A 36 3.98 0.32 0.99
CA MET A 36 4.12 0.65 -0.44
C MET A 36 3.13 -0.12 -1.32
N THR A 37 2.96 -1.42 -1.04
CA THR A 37 2.08 -2.31 -1.82
C THR A 37 0.61 -1.93 -1.63
N LEU A 38 0.21 -1.65 -0.38
CA LEU A 38 -1.14 -1.18 -0.07
C LEU A 38 -1.41 0.18 -0.73
N ALA A 39 -0.48 1.13 -0.64
CA ALA A 39 -0.62 2.43 -1.28
C ALA A 39 -0.71 2.31 -2.82
N ALA A 40 0.07 1.42 -3.43
CA ALA A 40 0.00 1.16 -4.87
C ALA A 40 -1.35 0.56 -5.28
N LYS A 41 -1.86 -0.42 -4.52
CA LYS A 41 -3.18 -1.02 -4.75
C LYS A 41 -4.30 0.01 -4.60
N GLU A 42 -4.22 0.85 -3.58
CA GLU A 42 -5.19 1.91 -3.34
C GLU A 42 -5.20 2.94 -4.47
N ARG A 43 -4.00 3.40 -4.89
CA ARG A 43 -3.87 4.30 -6.04
C ARG A 43 -4.41 3.68 -7.31
N HIS A 44 -4.18 2.38 -7.54
CA HIS A 44 -4.74 1.67 -8.68
C HIS A 44 -6.27 1.67 -8.62
N ARG A 45 -6.87 1.33 -7.45
CA ARG A 45 -8.32 1.40 -7.25
C ARG A 45 -8.86 2.80 -7.54
N GLN A 46 -8.24 3.83 -6.99
CA GLN A 46 -8.64 5.22 -7.19
C GLN A 46 -8.62 5.61 -8.67
N ARG A 47 -7.58 5.21 -9.41
CA ARG A 47 -7.49 5.44 -10.86
C ARG A 47 -8.58 4.73 -11.63
N MET A 48 -8.88 3.48 -11.30
CA MET A 48 -9.93 2.70 -11.97
C MET A 48 -11.34 3.22 -11.67
N SER A 49 -11.54 3.77 -10.46
CA SER A 49 -12.82 4.38 -10.06
C SER A 49 -12.96 5.84 -10.47
N ALA A 50 -11.87 6.48 -10.93
CA ALA A 50 -11.90 7.90 -11.26
C ALA A 50 -12.79 8.14 -12.49
N PRO A 51 -13.65 9.17 -12.46
CA PRO A 51 -14.38 9.56 -13.65
C PRO A 51 -13.41 10.04 -14.73
N THR A 52 -13.82 9.91 -15.99
CA THR A 52 -13.06 10.41 -17.14
C THR A 52 -12.71 11.88 -16.94
N TYR A 53 -11.42 12.20 -16.97
CA TYR A 53 -10.94 13.57 -16.82
C TYR A 53 -11.47 14.43 -17.97
N GLN A 54 -12.16 15.52 -17.64
CA GLN A 54 -12.59 16.53 -18.60
C GLN A 54 -11.77 17.81 -18.41
N TRP A 55 -11.07 18.21 -19.46
CA TRP A 55 -10.33 19.47 -19.48
C TRP A 55 -11.33 20.64 -19.37
N LYS A 56 -11.33 21.36 -18.25
CA LYS A 56 -12.14 22.58 -18.08
C LYS A 56 -11.29 23.80 -18.41
N LYS A 57 -11.69 24.54 -19.45
CA LYS A 57 -11.09 25.83 -19.79
C LYS A 57 -11.34 26.79 -18.62
N ARG A 58 -10.29 27.42 -18.11
CA ARG A 58 -10.41 28.40 -17.03
C ARG A 58 -11.28 29.57 -17.50
N ALA A 59 -12.18 30.04 -16.65
CA ALA A 59 -12.99 31.21 -16.95
C ALA A 59 -12.07 32.43 -17.16
N PRO A 60 -12.37 33.30 -18.14
CA PRO A 60 -11.59 34.52 -18.36
C PRO A 60 -11.62 35.40 -17.10
N HIS A 61 -10.48 35.99 -16.75
CA HIS A 61 -10.45 37.05 -15.73
C HIS A 61 -11.16 38.27 -16.31
N ARG A 62 -12.15 38.78 -15.56
CA ARG A 62 -12.90 39.98 -15.91
C ARG A 62 -12.12 41.23 -15.53
#